data_AF-A0A316VB18-F1
#
_entry.id   AF-A0A316VB18-F1
#
_cell.length_a   1.000
_cell.length_b   1.000
_cell.length_c   1.000
_cell.angle_alpha   90.00
_cell.angle_beta   90.00
_cell.angle_gamma   90.00
#
_symmetry.space_group_name_H-M   'P 1'
#
loop_
_entity.id
_entity.type
_entity.pdbx_description
1 polymer ?
#
loop_
_entity_poly.entity_id
_entity_poly.type
_entity_poly.pdbx_seq_one_letter_code
_entity_poly.pdbx_strand_id
1 'polypeptide(L)'
;MFAQRNFFNLAIVFSALASVAFGQRDTSFPACDNGPNDHKMTKYGTSYGWFTSDDPVAYVASGKGACGQVYTDQSNVVCLAPGHVNSANVNGCNKWVQIRNDANGATTQARVLDACGALPNTTFGCNDLFLSKRAFEQLAGNQRQAALAAGHLEGNVTWNFITESCWGCYAGFPGKLLDGSTDPCTGQDSAGFLRCGRKGGAQRIVGAESAEVCNIDIQTCDEANTIAKGIYARHSTTSKRSAVVKRDV
;
A
#
# COMPACT_ATOMS: atom_id res chain seq x y z
N MET A 1 -64.65 -36.18 8.80
CA MET A 1 -63.57 -36.49 9.76
C MET A 1 -62.38 -35.62 9.38
N PHE A 2 -62.15 -34.55 10.14
CA PHE A 2 -61.11 -33.54 9.92
C PHE A 2 -59.76 -34.04 10.45
N ALA A 3 -58.67 -33.80 9.71
CA ALA A 3 -57.32 -33.87 10.26
C ALA A 3 -56.42 -32.81 9.58
N GLN A 4 -56.34 -31.63 10.20
CA GLN A 4 -55.33 -30.61 9.91
C GLN A 4 -54.00 -31.03 10.58
N ARG A 5 -52.90 -31.02 9.82
CA ARG A 5 -51.54 -31.15 10.35
C ARG A 5 -50.88 -29.77 10.36
N ASN A 6 -50.57 -29.28 11.56
CA ASN A 6 -49.85 -28.05 11.81
C ASN A 6 -48.36 -28.22 11.46
N PHE A 7 -47.84 -27.35 10.59
CA PHE A 7 -46.40 -27.15 10.40
C PHE A 7 -45.95 -25.96 11.24
N PHE A 8 -45.22 -26.20 12.31
CA PHE A 8 -44.46 -25.18 13.04
C PHE A 8 -42.98 -25.36 12.70
N ASN A 9 -42.45 -24.53 11.79
CA ASN A 9 -41.02 -24.39 11.57
C ASN A 9 -40.49 -23.26 12.46
N LEU A 10 -39.81 -23.62 13.54
CA LEU A 10 -39.08 -22.70 14.41
C LEU A 10 -37.67 -22.52 13.84
N ALA A 11 -37.45 -21.45 13.07
CA ALA A 11 -36.12 -21.08 12.59
C ALA A 11 -35.37 -20.32 13.69
N ILE A 12 -34.40 -20.97 14.33
CA ILE A 12 -33.45 -20.34 15.25
C ILE A 12 -32.36 -19.66 14.40
N VAL A 13 -32.38 -18.33 14.36
CA VAL A 13 -31.33 -17.52 13.74
C VAL A 13 -30.17 -17.40 14.73
N PHE A 14 -29.15 -18.26 14.59
CA PHE A 14 -27.86 -18.08 15.25
C PHE A 14 -27.10 -16.96 14.53
N SER A 15 -27.10 -15.77 15.11
CA SER A 15 -26.20 -14.68 14.71
C SER A 15 -24.80 -14.98 15.25
N ALA A 16 -23.93 -15.54 14.40
CA ALA A 16 -22.52 -15.72 14.72
C ALA A 16 -21.81 -14.36 14.67
N LEU A 17 -21.57 -13.76 15.84
CA LEU A 17 -20.59 -12.70 16.00
C LEU A 17 -19.21 -13.33 15.82
N ALA A 18 -18.64 -13.20 14.61
CA ALA A 18 -17.24 -13.50 14.38
C ALA A 18 -16.40 -12.41 15.05
N SER A 19 -16.02 -12.64 16.31
CA SER A 19 -15.00 -11.86 16.99
C SER A 19 -13.70 -12.02 16.23
N VAL A 20 -13.31 -11.02 15.45
CA VAL A 20 -11.97 -10.94 14.86
C VAL A 20 -11.01 -10.83 16.03
N ALA A 21 -10.37 -11.95 16.39
CA ALA A 21 -9.31 -11.93 17.39
C ALA A 21 -8.21 -11.02 16.85
N PHE A 22 -8.07 -9.83 17.45
CA PHE A 22 -6.88 -9.01 17.26
C PHE A 22 -5.70 -9.88 17.70
N GLY A 23 -4.88 -10.30 16.73
CA GLY A 23 -3.66 -11.07 17.03
C GLY A 23 -2.85 -10.30 18.04
N GLN A 24 -2.49 -10.95 19.15
CA GLN A 24 -1.62 -10.36 20.15
C GLN A 24 -0.32 -9.89 19.48
N ARG A 25 0.17 -8.73 19.89
CA ARG A 25 1.44 -8.15 19.40
C ARG A 25 2.58 -9.15 19.59
N ASP A 26 3.44 -9.30 18.58
CA ASP A 26 4.67 -10.08 18.71
C ASP A 26 5.68 -9.30 19.56
N THR A 27 6.09 -9.87 20.69
CA THR A 27 7.02 -9.22 21.63
C THR A 27 8.47 -9.66 21.45
N SER A 28 8.75 -10.48 20.43
CA SER A 28 10.10 -10.98 20.12
C SER A 28 11.07 -9.86 19.69
N PHE A 29 10.53 -8.74 19.21
CA PHE A 29 11.29 -7.54 18.84
C PHE A 29 10.76 -6.31 19.57
N PRO A 30 11.63 -5.33 19.89
CA PRO A 30 11.18 -4.07 20.45
C PRO A 30 10.28 -3.33 19.44
N ALA A 31 9.26 -2.66 19.95
CA ALA A 31 8.44 -1.75 19.15
C ALA A 31 9.30 -0.56 18.68
N CYS A 32 9.10 -0.13 17.45
CA CYS A 32 9.69 1.10 16.91
C CYS A 32 8.82 2.34 17.23
N ASP A 33 7.65 2.13 17.83
CA ASP A 33 6.56 3.09 18.04
C ASP A 33 6.17 3.29 19.50
N ASN A 34 7.16 3.74 20.28
CA ASN A 34 7.04 3.96 21.72
C ASN A 34 6.69 5.40 22.11
N GLY A 35 6.76 6.34 21.17
CA GLY A 35 6.48 7.76 21.39
C GLY A 35 4.98 8.08 21.37
N PRO A 36 4.49 9.01 22.22
CA PRO A 36 3.07 9.35 22.31
C PRO A 36 2.51 10.01 21.04
N ASN A 37 3.38 10.43 20.12
CA ASN A 37 2.97 11.05 18.87
C ASN A 37 3.09 10.12 17.67
N ASP A 38 3.76 8.98 17.81
CA ASP A 38 4.18 8.08 16.72
C ASP A 38 3.03 7.64 15.78
N HIS A 39 1.79 7.71 16.26
CA HIS A 39 0.58 7.36 15.53
C HIS A 39 -0.23 8.57 15.00
N LYS A 40 0.30 9.79 15.09
CA LYS A 40 -0.37 11.01 14.67
C LYS A 40 -0.02 11.36 13.22
N MET A 41 -1.05 11.50 12.39
CA MET A 41 -0.92 12.04 11.05
C MET A 41 -0.79 13.57 11.10
N THR A 42 0.16 14.09 10.33
CA THR A 42 0.28 15.50 9.96
C THR A 42 -0.04 15.66 8.48
N LYS A 43 -0.12 16.91 8.01
CA LYS A 43 -0.25 17.21 6.57
C LYS A 43 0.88 16.59 5.73
N TYR A 44 2.06 16.39 6.31
CA TYR A 44 3.27 15.96 5.60
C TYR A 44 3.66 14.49 5.84
N GLY A 45 2.81 13.71 6.52
CA GLY A 45 3.14 12.34 6.97
C GLY A 45 3.03 12.19 8.48
N THR A 46 3.69 11.21 9.07
CA THR A 46 3.66 11.01 10.53
C THR A 46 4.30 12.15 11.32
N SER A 47 4.08 12.18 12.63
CA SER A 47 4.84 13.06 13.53
C SER A 47 6.28 12.58 13.82
N TYR A 48 6.69 11.38 13.39
CA TYR A 48 8.08 10.94 13.56
C TYR A 48 9.06 11.81 12.78
N GLY A 49 8.57 12.55 11.79
CA GLY A 49 9.43 13.12 10.77
C GLY A 49 9.90 12.03 9.80
N TRP A 50 10.98 12.32 9.10
CA TRP A 50 11.58 11.41 8.14
C TRP A 50 12.64 10.54 8.83
N PHE A 51 12.58 9.24 8.60
CA PHE A 51 13.64 8.30 8.91
C PHE A 51 14.70 8.37 7.81
N THR A 52 15.96 8.15 8.17
CA THR A 52 17.06 7.95 7.21
C THR A 52 17.60 6.55 7.43
N SER A 53 17.58 5.71 6.40
CA SER A 53 18.21 4.37 6.46
C SER A 53 19.71 4.55 6.65
N ASP A 54 20.30 3.83 7.61
CA ASP A 54 21.74 3.77 7.80
C ASP A 54 22.36 2.48 7.24
N ASP A 55 21.54 1.49 6.91
CA ASP A 55 21.92 0.34 6.07
C ASP A 55 21.73 0.62 4.56
N PRO A 56 22.55 0.02 3.67
CA PRO A 56 22.35 0.11 2.22
C PRO A 56 20.99 -0.48 1.80
N VAL A 57 20.12 0.35 1.25
CA VAL A 57 18.78 -0.10 0.82
C VAL A 57 18.89 -1.02 -0.39
N ALA A 58 18.55 -2.29 -0.18
CA ALA A 58 18.46 -3.34 -1.20
C ALA A 58 17.01 -3.68 -1.56
N TYR A 59 16.84 -4.59 -2.53
CA TYR A 59 15.54 -5.19 -2.83
C TYR A 59 15.41 -6.61 -2.25
N VAL A 60 14.20 -6.96 -1.83
CA VAL A 60 13.83 -8.30 -1.35
C VAL A 60 13.18 -9.14 -2.44
N ALA A 61 13.31 -10.45 -2.30
CA ALA A 61 12.64 -11.41 -3.18
C ALA A 61 11.12 -11.34 -3.00
N SER A 62 10.38 -11.64 -4.07
CA SER A 62 8.93 -11.78 -4.01
C SER A 62 8.51 -12.99 -3.16
N GLY A 63 7.33 -12.89 -2.55
CA GLY A 63 6.85 -13.92 -1.64
C GLY A 63 5.65 -13.50 -0.82
N LYS A 64 5.34 -14.31 0.20
CA LYS A 64 4.33 -14.00 1.21
C LYS A 64 5.00 -13.22 2.33
N GLY A 65 4.67 -11.94 2.47
CA GLY A 65 5.26 -11.10 3.50
C GLY A 65 4.65 -11.34 4.89
N ALA A 66 5.30 -10.78 5.91
CA ALA A 66 4.89 -10.83 7.32
C ALA A 66 3.47 -10.31 7.59
N CYS A 67 2.92 -9.49 6.68
CA CYS A 67 1.53 -9.01 6.75
C CYS A 67 0.50 -9.98 6.13
N GLY A 68 0.93 -11.20 5.78
CA GLY A 68 0.08 -12.25 5.23
C GLY A 68 -0.29 -12.08 3.76
N GLN A 69 0.21 -11.04 3.09
CA GLN A 69 -0.06 -10.74 1.68
C GLN A 69 1.07 -11.27 0.79
N VAL A 70 0.70 -11.83 -0.37
CA VAL A 70 1.66 -12.19 -1.41
C VAL A 70 1.96 -10.96 -2.26
N TYR A 71 3.23 -10.69 -2.52
CA TYR A 71 3.68 -9.65 -3.42
C TYR A 71 4.68 -10.19 -4.44
N THR A 72 4.73 -9.56 -5.61
CA THR A 72 5.62 -9.94 -6.71
C THR A 72 6.65 -8.84 -6.94
N ASP A 73 7.63 -9.10 -7.82
CA ASP A 73 8.58 -8.10 -8.28
C ASP A 73 7.91 -6.87 -8.92
N GLN A 74 6.63 -6.97 -9.30
CA GLN A 74 5.83 -5.89 -9.88
C GLN A 74 4.99 -5.12 -8.85
N SER A 75 5.02 -5.51 -7.58
CA SER A 75 4.32 -4.79 -6.51
C SER A 75 5.18 -3.63 -6.00
N ASN A 76 4.56 -2.55 -5.53
CA ASN A 76 5.25 -1.50 -4.77
C ASN A 76 5.13 -1.77 -3.27
N VAL A 77 6.14 -2.42 -2.71
CA VAL A 77 6.15 -2.91 -1.33
C VAL A 77 7.41 -2.45 -0.64
N VAL A 78 7.25 -2.15 0.65
CA VAL A 78 8.34 -1.93 1.57
C VAL A 78 8.31 -3.01 2.65
N CYS A 79 9.50 -3.38 3.08
CA CYS A 79 9.78 -4.25 4.20
C CYS A 79 10.46 -3.41 5.28
N LEU A 80 9.91 -3.39 6.49
CA LEU A 80 10.40 -2.58 7.61
C LEU A 80 10.86 -3.48 8.77
N ALA A 81 11.52 -2.91 9.77
CA ALA A 81 11.89 -3.67 10.97
C ALA A 81 10.65 -4.29 11.63
N PRO A 82 10.73 -5.46 12.30
CA PRO A 82 9.56 -6.09 12.91
C PRO A 82 8.85 -5.17 13.90
N GLY A 83 9.59 -4.28 14.55
CA GLY A 83 9.09 -3.24 15.45
C GLY A 83 8.17 -2.19 14.80
N HIS A 84 8.12 -2.09 13.47
CA HIS A 84 7.11 -1.31 12.72
C HIS A 84 5.95 -2.16 12.20
N VAL A 85 6.05 -3.48 12.28
CA VAL A 85 5.13 -4.43 11.66
C VAL A 85 4.38 -5.20 12.76
N ASN A 86 4.71 -6.49 12.96
CA ASN A 86 3.98 -7.34 13.90
C ASN A 86 4.37 -7.09 15.37
N SER A 87 5.53 -6.47 15.60
CA SER A 87 6.01 -6.07 16.93
C SER A 87 5.79 -4.60 17.25
N ALA A 88 5.11 -3.85 16.39
CA ALA A 88 4.68 -2.49 16.67
C ALA A 88 3.54 -2.47 17.71
N ASN A 89 3.47 -1.40 18.50
CA ASN A 89 2.31 -1.10 19.33
C ASN A 89 1.07 -0.83 18.47
N VAL A 90 1.26 -0.18 17.31
CA VAL A 90 0.24 -0.03 16.27
C VAL A 90 0.75 -0.60 14.94
N ASN A 91 0.38 -1.86 14.70
CA ASN A 91 0.81 -2.66 13.56
C ASN A 91 0.83 -1.88 12.23
N GLY A 92 2.01 -1.79 11.60
CA GLY A 92 2.22 -1.06 10.36
C GLY A 92 1.75 -1.76 9.08
N CYS A 93 1.30 -3.01 9.15
CA CYS A 93 0.83 -3.75 7.99
C CYS A 93 -0.30 -3.03 7.24
N ASN A 94 -0.14 -2.95 5.92
CA ASN A 94 -1.03 -2.22 4.99
C ASN A 94 -1.05 -0.69 5.20
N LYS A 95 -0.16 -0.12 6.02
CA LYS A 95 0.11 1.32 5.96
C LYS A 95 0.97 1.65 4.74
N TRP A 96 1.03 2.94 4.41
CA TRP A 96 1.78 3.44 3.26
C TRP A 96 2.96 4.28 3.72
N VAL A 97 4.04 4.21 2.95
CA VAL A 97 5.22 5.07 3.13
C VAL A 97 5.53 5.85 1.86
N GLN A 98 6.05 7.05 2.03
CA GLN A 98 6.79 7.75 0.99
C GLN A 98 8.27 7.56 1.24
N ILE A 99 9.02 7.38 0.15
CA ILE A 99 10.43 7.04 0.16
C ILE A 99 11.13 7.94 -0.85
N ARG A 100 12.27 8.51 -0.47
CA ARG A 100 13.10 9.38 -1.29
C ARG A 100 14.53 8.86 -1.29
N ASN A 101 15.14 8.83 -2.47
CA ASN A 101 16.58 8.70 -2.59
C ASN A 101 17.18 10.10 -2.72
N ASP A 102 18.01 10.49 -1.76
CA ASP A 102 18.58 11.83 -1.70
C ASP A 102 19.69 12.05 -2.72
N ALA A 103 20.35 10.99 -3.22
CA ALA A 103 21.41 11.10 -4.23
C ALA A 103 20.87 11.54 -5.60
N ASN A 104 19.69 11.06 -6.00
CA ASN A 104 19.11 11.34 -7.31
C ASN A 104 17.78 12.13 -7.24
N GLY A 105 17.24 12.36 -6.04
CA GLY A 105 15.98 13.06 -5.81
C GLY A 105 14.72 12.29 -6.20
N ALA A 106 14.84 11.03 -6.62
CA ALA A 106 13.70 10.19 -6.97
C ALA A 106 12.86 9.89 -5.73
N THR A 107 11.54 9.81 -5.93
CA THR A 107 10.59 9.45 -4.88
C THR A 107 9.69 8.32 -5.34
N THR A 108 9.35 7.42 -4.42
CA THR A 108 8.32 6.41 -4.64
C THR A 108 7.43 6.29 -3.40
N GLN A 109 6.31 5.60 -3.57
CA GLN A 109 5.40 5.25 -2.48
C GLN A 109 5.18 3.75 -2.49
N ALA A 110 5.21 3.16 -1.31
CA ALA A 110 5.12 1.71 -1.15
C ALA A 110 4.22 1.34 0.02
N ARG A 111 3.63 0.16 -0.05
CA ARG A 111 2.81 -0.38 1.02
C ARG A 111 3.65 -1.31 1.90
N VAL A 112 3.51 -1.18 3.22
CA VAL A 112 4.17 -2.08 4.18
C VAL A 112 3.46 -3.43 4.14
N LEU A 113 4.13 -4.44 3.58
CA LEU A 113 3.59 -5.81 3.51
C LEU A 113 4.50 -6.86 4.13
N ASP A 114 5.70 -6.48 4.57
CA ASP A 114 6.70 -7.41 5.04
C ASP A 114 7.57 -6.85 6.17
N ALA A 115 8.28 -7.75 6.86
CA ALA A 115 9.21 -7.43 7.93
C ALA A 115 10.63 -7.94 7.60
N CYS A 116 11.63 -7.09 7.79
CA CYS A 116 13.04 -7.32 7.47
C CYS A 116 13.89 -7.11 8.71
N GLY A 117 15.07 -7.74 8.78
CA GLY A 117 15.92 -7.64 9.98
C GLY A 117 15.44 -8.49 11.16
N ALA A 118 14.58 -9.49 10.93
CA ALA A 118 14.16 -10.45 11.95
C ALA A 118 15.24 -11.52 12.26
N LEU A 119 16.51 -11.12 12.31
CA LEU A 119 17.66 -12.01 12.52
C LEU A 119 18.49 -11.54 13.73
N PRO A 120 19.05 -12.46 14.53
CA PRO A 120 20.02 -12.10 15.56
C PRO A 120 21.21 -11.33 14.95
N ASN A 121 21.68 -10.30 15.65
CA ASN A 121 22.85 -9.49 15.27
C ASN A 121 22.75 -8.81 13.89
N THR A 122 21.55 -8.51 13.41
CA THR A 122 21.38 -7.64 12.24
C THR A 122 21.72 -6.19 12.61
N THR A 123 22.23 -5.43 11.64
CA THR A 123 22.34 -3.95 11.71
C THR A 123 21.01 -3.27 11.43
N PHE A 124 20.07 -3.98 10.82
CA PHE A 124 18.80 -3.45 10.34
C PHE A 124 17.92 -2.95 11.50
N GLY A 125 17.84 -1.63 11.62
CA GLY A 125 17.19 -0.89 12.70
C GLY A 125 15.79 -0.37 12.35
N CYS A 126 15.20 0.36 13.30
CA CYS A 126 13.87 0.96 13.14
C CYS A 126 13.79 2.04 12.04
N ASN A 127 14.92 2.56 11.58
CA ASN A 127 15.03 3.55 10.52
C ASN A 127 15.31 2.91 9.15
N ASP A 128 15.54 1.59 9.08
CA ASP A 128 15.87 0.90 7.84
C ASP A 128 14.66 0.36 7.11
N LEU A 129 14.84 0.24 5.79
CA LEU A 129 13.87 -0.40 4.91
C LEU A 129 14.55 -1.18 3.80
N PHE A 130 13.87 -2.21 3.30
CA PHE A 130 14.14 -2.79 2.00
C PHE A 130 12.89 -2.72 1.13
N LEU A 131 13.08 -2.83 -0.18
CA LEU A 131 12.04 -2.58 -1.18
C LEU A 131 11.72 -3.84 -1.98
N SER A 132 10.53 -3.95 -2.53
CA SER A 132 10.33 -4.84 -3.68
C SER A 132 11.15 -4.36 -4.87
N LYS A 133 11.44 -5.26 -5.81
CA LYS A 133 12.20 -4.93 -7.02
C LYS A 133 11.64 -3.73 -7.79
N ARG A 134 10.33 -3.65 -8.02
CA ARG A 134 9.73 -2.48 -8.69
C ARG A 134 9.93 -1.18 -7.92
N ALA A 135 9.73 -1.18 -6.60
CA ALA A 135 9.92 0.04 -5.80
C ALA A 135 11.39 0.47 -5.80
N PHE A 136 12.32 -0.49 -5.72
CA PHE A 136 13.76 -0.26 -5.85
C PHE A 136 14.12 0.36 -7.21
N GLU A 137 13.65 -0.22 -8.32
CA GLU A 137 13.94 0.28 -9.67
C GLU A 137 13.34 1.67 -9.90
N GLN A 138 12.14 1.95 -9.38
CA GLN A 138 11.53 3.28 -9.42
C GLN A 138 12.39 4.32 -8.68
N LEU A 139 12.90 3.95 -7.51
CA LEU A 139 13.69 4.83 -6.66
C LEU A 139 15.15 5.00 -7.16
N ALA A 140 15.67 4.01 -7.88
CA ALA A 140 16.96 4.12 -8.58
C ALA A 140 16.89 5.07 -9.78
N GLY A 141 15.70 5.28 -10.37
CA GLY A 141 15.51 6.22 -11.47
C GLY A 141 16.43 5.96 -12.67
N ASN A 142 17.17 6.98 -13.09
CA ASN A 142 18.18 6.86 -14.16
C ASN A 142 19.41 6.03 -13.77
N GLN A 143 19.63 5.77 -12.48
CA GLN A 143 20.72 4.92 -11.97
C GLN A 143 20.34 3.45 -11.85
N ARG A 144 19.14 3.05 -12.31
CA ARG A 144 18.61 1.68 -12.18
C ARG A 144 19.61 0.58 -12.53
N GLN A 145 20.29 0.67 -13.67
CA GLN A 145 21.26 -0.34 -14.08
C GLN A 145 22.43 -0.47 -13.09
N ALA A 146 22.96 0.65 -12.60
CA ALA A 146 24.06 0.66 -11.63
C ALA A 146 23.60 0.12 -10.26
N ALA A 147 22.42 0.54 -9.80
CA ALA A 147 21.86 0.07 -8.53
C ALA A 147 21.59 -1.44 -8.52
N LEU A 148 21.06 -1.98 -9.64
CA LEU A 148 20.87 -3.44 -9.79
C LEU A 148 22.20 -4.20 -9.80
N ALA A 149 23.25 -3.64 -10.39
CA ALA A 149 24.57 -4.25 -10.40
C ALA A 149 25.25 -4.20 -9.00
N ALA A 150 25.05 -3.11 -8.26
CA ALA A 150 25.55 -2.94 -6.90
C ALA A 150 24.76 -3.76 -5.86
N GLY A 151 23.51 -4.08 -6.16
CA GLY A 151 22.59 -4.75 -5.22
C GLY A 151 21.98 -3.81 -4.18
N HIS A 152 22.26 -2.51 -4.25
CA HIS A 152 21.71 -1.49 -3.35
C HIS A 152 21.59 -0.14 -4.06
N LEU A 153 20.80 0.78 -3.47
CA LEU A 153 20.70 2.16 -3.91
C LEU A 153 21.94 2.97 -3.48
N GLU A 154 22.31 3.97 -4.27
CA GLU A 154 23.35 4.92 -3.91
C GLU A 154 22.79 6.01 -2.99
N GLY A 155 23.61 6.41 -2.00
CA GLY A 155 23.32 7.52 -1.10
C GLY A 155 22.27 7.22 -0.03
N ASN A 156 21.85 8.29 0.65
CA ASN A 156 20.87 8.20 1.73
C ASN A 156 19.47 7.97 1.16
N VAL A 157 18.74 7.07 1.79
CA VAL A 157 17.31 6.87 1.53
C VAL A 157 16.53 7.32 2.76
N THR A 158 15.63 8.27 2.54
CA THR A 158 14.74 8.77 3.59
C THR A 158 13.32 8.31 3.36
N TRP A 159 12.57 8.10 4.44
CA TRP A 159 11.18 7.67 4.34
C TRP A 159 10.33 8.12 5.53
N ASN A 160 9.02 8.16 5.33
CA ASN A 160 8.05 8.35 6.40
C ASN A 160 6.74 7.62 6.07
N PHE A 161 5.91 7.30 7.06
CA PHE A 161 4.55 6.88 6.75
C PHE A 161 3.72 8.06 6.28
N ILE A 162 2.83 7.78 5.34
CA ILE A 162 1.91 8.72 4.73
C ILE A 162 0.48 8.22 4.82
N THR A 163 -0.44 9.13 4.58
CA THR A 163 -1.79 8.78 4.18
C THR A 163 -1.75 8.07 2.82
N GLU A 164 -2.58 7.05 2.62
CA GLU A 164 -2.61 6.32 1.34
C GLU A 164 -2.78 7.29 0.17
N SER A 165 -1.97 7.09 -0.87
CA SER A 165 -1.94 7.97 -2.04
C SER A 165 -3.19 7.85 -2.91
N CYS A 166 -3.46 8.91 -3.67
CA CYS A 166 -4.55 8.90 -4.64
C CYS A 166 -4.46 7.72 -5.63
N TRP A 167 -3.26 7.39 -6.13
CA TRP A 167 -3.14 6.28 -7.08
C TRP A 167 -3.38 4.92 -6.40
N GLY A 168 -3.00 4.75 -5.12
CA GLY A 168 -3.27 3.54 -4.34
C GLY A 168 -4.77 3.29 -4.18
N CYS A 169 -5.47 4.38 -3.89
CA CYS A 169 -6.92 4.50 -3.86
C CYS A 169 -7.60 4.04 -5.16
N TYR A 170 -7.18 4.60 -6.31
CA TYR A 170 -7.71 4.25 -7.63
C TYR A 170 -7.31 2.85 -8.11
N ALA A 171 -6.14 2.37 -7.69
CA ALA A 171 -5.71 1.01 -7.95
C ALA A 171 -6.39 -0.02 -7.04
N GLY A 172 -7.21 0.41 -6.07
CA GLY A 172 -8.02 -0.46 -5.21
C GLY A 172 -7.22 -1.24 -4.15
N PHE A 173 -6.02 -0.78 -3.80
CA PHE A 173 -5.20 -1.47 -2.79
C PHE A 173 -5.73 -1.22 -1.39
N PRO A 174 -5.86 -2.19 -0.48
CA PRO A 174 -6.20 -1.87 0.91
C PRO A 174 -5.12 -0.98 1.55
N GLY A 175 -5.56 -0.09 2.44
CA GLY A 175 -4.73 0.82 3.22
C GLY A 175 -5.27 1.01 4.64
N LYS A 176 -4.36 1.32 5.57
CA LYS A 176 -4.66 1.68 6.95
C LYS A 176 -4.12 3.07 7.29
N LEU A 177 -4.84 3.78 8.16
CA LEU A 177 -4.35 4.98 8.82
C LEU A 177 -3.30 4.61 9.90
N LEU A 178 -2.59 5.60 10.43
CA LEU A 178 -1.53 5.37 11.41
C LEU A 178 -2.03 4.78 12.73
N ASP A 179 -3.27 5.09 13.10
CA ASP A 179 -3.94 4.51 14.27
C ASP A 179 -4.39 3.05 14.04
N GLY A 180 -4.17 2.51 12.84
CA GLY A 180 -4.50 1.13 12.47
C GLY A 180 -5.93 0.94 11.96
N SER A 181 -6.75 1.99 11.96
CA SER A 181 -8.09 1.97 11.34
C SER A 181 -8.00 1.86 9.81
N THR A 182 -9.08 1.39 9.18
CA THR A 182 -9.16 1.31 7.72
C THR A 182 -9.14 2.72 7.12
N ASP A 183 -8.27 2.95 6.13
CA ASP A 183 -8.27 4.22 5.40
C ASP A 183 -9.50 4.28 4.46
N PRO A 184 -10.44 5.23 4.67
CA PRO A 184 -11.61 5.40 3.81
C PRO A 184 -11.23 5.91 2.42
N CYS A 185 -9.97 6.33 2.22
CA CYS A 185 -9.45 6.77 0.95
C CYS A 185 -10.19 8.03 0.43
N THR A 186 -10.45 8.98 1.34
CA THR A 186 -11.15 10.24 1.07
C THR A 186 -10.34 11.46 1.55
N GLY A 187 -10.62 12.64 0.99
CA GLY A 187 -9.89 13.87 1.31
C GLY A 187 -8.57 13.97 0.54
N GLN A 188 -7.63 14.78 1.00
CA GLN A 188 -6.31 14.90 0.34
C GLN A 188 -5.34 13.82 0.86
N ASP A 189 -4.44 13.37 -0.01
CA ASP A 189 -3.27 12.58 0.40
C ASP A 189 -2.14 13.49 0.92
N SER A 190 -1.03 12.88 1.36
CA SER A 190 0.11 13.62 1.93
C SER A 190 0.86 14.50 0.92
N ALA A 191 0.59 14.35 -0.38
CA ALA A 191 1.11 15.23 -1.44
C ALA A 191 0.07 16.24 -1.95
N GLY A 192 -1.13 16.27 -1.35
CA GLY A 192 -2.20 17.20 -1.70
C GLY A 192 -3.12 16.72 -2.81
N PHE A 193 -2.95 15.49 -3.33
CA PHE A 193 -3.83 14.96 -4.36
C PHE A 193 -5.17 14.52 -3.76
N LEU A 194 -6.26 14.79 -4.47
CA LEU A 194 -7.59 14.44 -4.02
C LEU A 194 -7.84 12.92 -4.11
N ARG A 195 -8.32 12.33 -3.02
CA ARG A 195 -8.69 10.92 -2.89
C ARG A 195 -10.21 10.80 -2.90
N CYS A 196 -10.73 9.99 -3.82
CA CYS A 196 -12.16 9.95 -4.15
C CYS A 196 -12.81 8.59 -3.91
N GLY A 197 -12.41 7.96 -2.81
CA GLY A 197 -12.86 6.63 -2.42
C GLY A 197 -12.16 5.53 -3.20
N ARG A 198 -12.02 4.39 -2.53
CA ARG A 198 -11.34 3.21 -3.07
C ARG A 198 -12.12 2.64 -4.24
N LYS A 199 -11.42 2.35 -5.34
CA LYS A 199 -12.05 1.73 -6.52
C LYS A 199 -11.87 0.21 -6.51
N GLY A 200 -12.85 -0.48 -7.10
CA GLY A 200 -12.87 -1.94 -7.16
C GLY A 200 -13.24 -2.45 -8.55
N GLY A 201 -12.97 -3.74 -8.81
CA GLY A 201 -13.35 -4.41 -10.06
C GLY A 201 -12.89 -3.67 -11.32
N ALA A 202 -13.85 -3.41 -12.22
CA ALA A 202 -13.61 -2.72 -13.49
C ALA A 202 -13.31 -1.21 -13.34
N GLN A 203 -13.48 -0.65 -12.14
CA GLN A 203 -13.19 0.77 -11.86
C GLN A 203 -11.76 0.99 -11.37
N ARG A 204 -10.88 -0.01 -11.44
CA ARG A 204 -9.49 0.16 -11.03
C ARG A 204 -8.70 0.84 -12.15
N ILE A 205 -7.88 1.83 -11.78
CA ILE A 205 -6.90 2.45 -12.68
C ILE A 205 -5.52 2.09 -12.16
N VAL A 206 -4.69 1.52 -13.04
CA VAL A 206 -3.33 1.08 -12.72
C VAL A 206 -2.35 1.60 -13.77
N GLY A 207 -1.10 1.82 -13.37
CA GLY A 207 -0.08 2.32 -14.29
C GLY A 207 -0.17 3.84 -14.52
N ALA A 208 0.37 4.30 -15.65
CA ALA A 208 0.59 5.72 -15.92
C ALA A 208 -0.70 6.56 -15.95
N GLU A 209 -1.82 5.96 -16.32
CA GLU A 209 -3.12 6.66 -16.40
C GLU A 209 -3.65 7.09 -15.03
N SER A 210 -3.13 6.50 -13.94
CA SER A 210 -3.44 6.99 -12.60
C SER A 210 -3.01 8.45 -12.42
N ALA A 211 -1.99 8.93 -13.15
CA ALA A 211 -1.57 10.33 -13.13
C ALA A 211 -2.61 11.29 -13.75
N GLU A 212 -3.50 10.81 -14.63
CA GLU A 212 -4.58 11.64 -15.19
C GLU A 212 -5.67 11.94 -14.14
N VAL A 213 -5.94 11.00 -13.23
CA VAL A 213 -6.96 11.14 -12.17
C VAL A 213 -6.41 11.62 -10.83
N CYS A 214 -5.09 11.50 -10.64
CA CYS A 214 -4.38 11.91 -9.43
C CYS A 214 -3.44 13.07 -9.74
N ASN A 215 -4.03 14.21 -10.12
CA ASN A 215 -3.34 15.46 -10.37
C ASN A 215 -3.83 16.52 -9.37
N ILE A 216 -2.93 17.42 -8.96
CA ILE A 216 -3.19 18.54 -8.06
C ILE A 216 -4.22 19.55 -8.59
N ASP A 217 -4.38 19.59 -9.93
CA ASP A 217 -5.36 20.47 -10.57
C ASP A 217 -6.81 20.03 -10.31
N ILE A 218 -7.04 18.75 -10.00
CA ILE A 218 -8.37 18.19 -9.77
C ILE A 218 -8.87 18.60 -8.38
N GLN A 219 -9.97 19.36 -8.35
CA GLN A 219 -10.50 19.93 -7.11
C GLN A 219 -11.70 19.16 -6.53
N THR A 220 -12.36 18.32 -7.35
CA THR A 220 -13.57 17.61 -6.92
C THR A 220 -13.55 16.14 -7.31
N CYS A 221 -14.28 15.31 -6.54
CA CYS A 221 -14.38 13.90 -6.86
C CYS A 221 -15.24 13.61 -8.08
N ASP A 222 -16.18 14.48 -8.44
CA ASP A 222 -16.95 14.34 -9.66
C ASP A 222 -16.07 14.55 -10.90
N GLU A 223 -15.15 15.51 -10.86
CA GLU A 223 -14.14 15.72 -11.89
C GLU A 223 -13.21 14.50 -12.01
N ALA A 224 -12.61 14.06 -10.90
CA ALA A 224 -11.73 12.89 -10.86
C ALA A 224 -12.41 11.63 -11.41
N ASN A 225 -13.67 11.40 -11.03
CA ASN A 225 -14.46 10.26 -11.50
C ASN A 225 -14.87 10.40 -12.98
N THR A 226 -15.00 11.62 -13.50
CA THR A 226 -15.29 11.86 -14.92
C THR A 226 -14.08 11.51 -15.79
N ILE A 227 -12.88 11.94 -15.39
CA ILE A 227 -11.62 11.56 -16.06
C ILE A 227 -11.44 10.03 -16.03
N ALA A 228 -11.67 9.41 -14.86
CA ALA A 228 -11.61 7.96 -14.69
C ALA A 228 -12.52 7.21 -15.67
N LYS A 229 -13.77 7.66 -15.83
CA LYS A 229 -14.71 7.09 -16.82
C LYS A 229 -14.20 7.22 -18.25
N GLY A 230 -13.56 8.34 -18.58
CA GLY A 230 -12.92 8.56 -19.88
C GLY A 230 -11.82 7.54 -20.18
N ILE A 231 -10.96 7.26 -19.20
CA ILE A 231 -9.93 6.22 -19.29
C ILE A 231 -10.55 4.85 -19.61
N TYR A 232 -11.58 4.43 -18.84
CA TYR A 232 -12.23 3.14 -19.07
C TYR A 232 -12.84 3.03 -20.48
N ALA A 233 -13.45 4.11 -20.97
CA ALA A 233 -14.02 4.13 -22.31
C ALA A 233 -12.94 3.88 -23.37
N ARG A 234 -11.77 4.51 -23.26
CA ARG A 234 -10.65 4.32 -24.20
C ARG A 234 -10.19 2.85 -24.25
N HIS A 235 -9.99 2.21 -23.09
CA HIS A 235 -9.61 0.80 -23.03
C HIS A 235 -10.65 -0.13 -23.65
N SER A 236 -11.93 0.14 -23.39
CA SER A 236 -13.01 -0.67 -23.93
C SER A 236 -13.07 -0.62 -25.46
N THR A 237 -12.71 0.53 -26.06
CA THR A 237 -12.69 0.70 -27.52
C THR A 237 -11.46 0.06 -28.18
N THR A 238 -10.28 0.17 -27.55
CA THR A 238 -9.05 -0.46 -28.05
C THR A 238 -9.15 -1.98 -28.03
N SER A 239 -9.71 -2.56 -26.95
CA SER A 239 -9.93 -4.00 -26.87
C SER A 239 -10.86 -4.53 -27.97
N LYS A 240 -11.88 -3.75 -28.37
CA LYS A 240 -12.79 -4.14 -29.46
C LYS A 240 -12.12 -4.07 -30.83
N ARG A 241 -11.23 -3.11 -31.09
CA ARG A 241 -10.49 -3.02 -32.36
C ARG A 241 -9.49 -4.17 -32.53
N SER A 242 -8.78 -4.57 -31.47
CA SER A 242 -7.86 -5.73 -31.54
C SER A 242 -8.58 -7.07 -31.75
N ALA A 243 -9.86 -7.18 -31.36
CA ALA A 243 -10.66 -8.38 -31.59
C ALA A 243 -11.19 -8.51 -33.03
N VAL A 244 -11.32 -7.39 -33.76
CA VAL A 244 -11.82 -7.37 -35.16
C VAL A 244 -10.71 -7.71 -36.16
N VAL A 245 -9.44 -7.47 -35.83
CA VAL A 245 -8.30 -7.70 -36.75
C VAL A 245 -7.82 -9.17 -36.78
N LYS A 246 -8.48 -10.09 -36.07
CA LYS A 246 -8.09 -11.53 -36.00
C LYS A 246 -9.01 -12.51 -36.75
N ARG A 247 -9.81 -12.04 -37.69
CA ARG A 247 -10.57 -12.90 -38.62
C ARG A 247 -10.30 -12.39 -40.02
N ASP A 248 -9.28 -12.95 -40.67
CA ASP A 248 -9.06 -12.96 -42.13
C ASP A 248 -7.62 -13.45 -42.40
N VAL A 249 -7.32 -14.70 -42.01
CA VAL A 249 -6.29 -15.58 -42.63
C VAL A 249 -6.73 -17.03 -42.44
#